data_AF-A0A6G7K9T8-F1
#
_entry.id   AF-A0A6G7K9T8-F1
#
_cell.length_a   1.000
_cell.length_b   1.000
_cell.length_c   1.000
_cell.angle_alpha   90.00
_cell.angle_beta   90.00
_cell.angle_gamma   90.00
#
_symmetry.space_group_name_H-M   'P 1'
#
loop_
_entity.id
_entity.type
_entity.pdbx_description
1 polymer ?
#
loop_
_entity_poly.entity_id
_entity_poly.type
_entity_poly.pdbx_seq_one_letter_code
_entity_poly.pdbx_strand_id
1 'polypeptide(L)'
;MVIAVFKETWRHLIRHKKNRLVFVLALIGMVVYSGFLLPHQDDIHTIDLDKLEMSIHANKGIMDTAAEKENFSVNLFTGRSAYVDGKLKYENSRALLNAIENGDVSRYLAISRQYVPDFHKDKQTEFYQKKSLFPDKDFFFDSMMYSKRLESYPAEDLSFHVVQEKTAWQQIQVFLSKWGPTVLVTLTLFIACDVFVLGIKKRTQHIGVPIAWGSYLFIQSLAIIVFILVMLSTLAASFFIINGILYGFGSLNWPVVLFNYSEDFFFSEVSPFTLVSIGSFLAQALPFLIVFIYFFTRLSAFWSLIFKQEVVVFLAGLFTLLFEKLYFSRTTRDLLGIDISYFPQTYFDFGKVMTGEKNYLLNTSTVTAGRGIVVVLVAVVCLELLLALAARLRTRQTFIG
;
A
#
# COMPACT_ATOMS: atom_id res chain seq x y z
N MET A 1 -14.07 35.63 -15.27
CA MET A 1 -14.98 34.48 -15.45
C MET A 1 -14.35 33.17 -14.94
N VAL A 2 -13.24 32.71 -15.51
CA VAL A 2 -12.51 31.49 -15.04
C VAL A 2 -12.18 31.53 -13.55
N ILE A 3 -11.55 32.61 -13.09
CA ILE A 3 -11.19 32.83 -11.68
C ILE A 3 -12.44 32.84 -10.77
N ALA A 4 -13.57 33.33 -11.26
CA ALA A 4 -14.81 33.38 -10.48
C ALA A 4 -15.37 31.98 -10.24
N VAL A 5 -15.46 31.15 -11.28
CA VAL A 5 -15.90 29.74 -11.19
C VAL A 5 -14.96 28.93 -10.30
N PHE A 6 -13.65 29.12 -10.45
CA PHE A 6 -12.65 28.48 -9.59
C PHE A 6 -12.86 28.87 -8.12
N LYS A 7 -12.96 30.17 -7.83
CA LYS A 7 -13.13 30.69 -6.46
C LYS A 7 -14.45 30.26 -5.83
N GLU A 8 -15.52 30.20 -6.61
CA GLU A 8 -16.81 29.69 -6.17
C GLU A 8 -16.71 28.21 -5.77
N THR A 9 -16.15 27.38 -6.67
CA THR A 9 -15.95 25.95 -6.44
C THR A 9 -15.04 25.70 -5.23
N TRP A 10 -13.95 26.47 -5.11
CA TRP A 10 -13.04 26.42 -3.98
C TRP A 10 -13.72 26.76 -2.65
N ARG A 11 -14.49 27.85 -2.61
CA ARG A 11 -15.26 28.24 -1.42
C ARG A 11 -16.30 27.19 -1.04
N HIS A 12 -16.95 26.59 -2.03
CA HIS A 12 -17.86 25.47 -1.81
C HIS A 12 -17.12 24.31 -1.13
N LEU A 13 -16.02 23.85 -1.73
CA LEU A 13 -15.21 22.73 -1.23
C LEU A 13 -14.77 22.90 0.22
N ILE A 14 -14.28 24.09 0.60
CA ILE A 14 -13.84 24.38 1.98
C ILE A 14 -15.00 24.44 2.96
N ARG A 15 -16.13 25.07 2.58
CA ARG A 15 -17.26 25.27 3.50
C ARG A 15 -18.16 24.05 3.61
N HIS A 16 -18.07 23.13 2.67
CA HIS A 16 -18.93 21.96 2.62
C HIS A 16 -18.78 21.11 3.87
N LYS A 17 -19.92 20.74 4.49
CA LYS A 17 -19.93 19.99 5.76
C LYS A 17 -19.30 18.61 5.59
N LYS A 18 -19.59 17.91 4.48
CA LYS A 18 -19.03 16.57 4.21
C LYS A 18 -17.51 16.61 4.10
N ASN A 19 -16.95 17.57 3.36
CA ASN A 19 -15.50 17.65 3.14
C ASN A 19 -14.74 17.97 4.44
N ARG A 20 -15.28 18.89 5.26
CA ARG A 20 -14.72 19.18 6.58
C ARG A 20 -14.80 17.97 7.52
N LEU A 21 -15.92 17.26 7.51
CA LEU A 21 -16.10 16.05 8.31
C LEU A 21 -15.11 14.96 7.87
N VAL A 22 -14.93 14.73 6.57
CA VAL A 22 -13.96 13.79 6.03
C VAL A 22 -12.53 14.17 6.45
N PHE A 23 -12.17 15.44 6.38
CA PHE A 23 -10.86 15.91 6.82
C PHE A 23 -10.62 15.68 8.32
N VAL A 24 -11.61 16.00 9.16
CA VAL A 24 -11.53 15.77 10.62
C VAL A 24 -11.46 14.28 10.94
N LEU A 25 -12.28 13.44 10.29
CA LEU A 25 -12.24 11.99 10.47
C LEU A 25 -10.89 11.40 10.02
N ALA A 26 -10.31 11.89 8.92
CA ALA A 26 -8.99 11.46 8.47
C ALA A 26 -7.91 11.81 9.51
N LEU A 27 -7.94 13.02 10.09
CA LEU A 27 -7.00 13.40 11.16
C LEU A 27 -7.18 12.56 12.42
N ILE A 28 -8.41 12.32 12.86
CA ILE A 28 -8.67 11.43 14.01
C ILE A 28 -8.18 10.02 13.69
N GLY A 29 -8.47 9.51 12.49
CA GLY A 29 -8.00 8.21 12.03
C GLY A 29 -6.49 8.09 12.02
N MET A 30 -5.76 9.15 11.65
CA MET A 30 -4.29 9.18 11.72
C MET A 30 -3.77 9.11 13.15
N VAL A 31 -4.36 9.88 14.08
CA VAL A 31 -3.97 9.84 15.49
C VAL A 31 -4.26 8.47 16.09
N VAL A 32 -5.42 7.89 15.79
CA VAL A 32 -5.79 6.54 16.25
C VAL A 32 -4.86 5.49 15.64
N TYR A 33 -4.55 5.60 14.36
CA TYR A 33 -3.64 4.68 13.69
C TYR A 33 -2.25 4.73 14.29
N SER A 34 -1.63 5.91 14.36
CA SER A 34 -0.27 6.06 14.91
C SER A 34 -0.20 5.78 16.41
N GLY A 35 -1.22 6.12 17.19
CA GLY A 35 -1.21 5.96 18.65
C GLY A 35 -1.62 4.57 19.15
N PHE A 36 -2.55 3.90 18.48
CA PHE A 36 -3.13 2.65 18.98
C PHE A 36 -2.90 1.45 18.06
N LEU A 37 -3.03 1.62 16.74
CA LEU A 37 -2.93 0.49 15.81
C LEU A 37 -1.47 0.15 15.48
N LEU A 38 -0.67 1.15 15.08
CA LEU A 38 0.71 0.96 14.69
C LEU A 38 1.61 0.33 15.78
N PRO A 39 1.51 0.68 17.08
CA PRO A 39 2.34 0.03 18.08
C PRO A 39 2.04 -1.46 18.25
N HIS A 40 0.76 -1.86 18.10
CA HIS A 40 0.29 -3.25 18.20
C HIS A 40 0.21 -3.97 16.85
N GLN A 41 0.71 -3.36 15.78
CA GLN A 41 0.73 -3.97 14.47
C GLN A 41 1.88 -4.98 14.41
N ASP A 42 1.57 -6.21 14.81
CA ASP A 42 2.50 -7.33 14.69
C ASP A 42 2.49 -7.87 13.26
N ASP A 43 3.67 -7.94 12.66
CA ASP A 43 3.85 -8.62 11.39
C ASP A 43 3.99 -10.13 11.63
N ILE A 44 3.87 -10.92 10.56
CA ILE A 44 4.13 -12.37 10.60
C ILE A 44 5.55 -12.69 11.08
N HIS A 45 6.47 -11.75 10.90
CA HIS A 45 7.86 -11.82 11.34
C HIS A 45 8.10 -11.24 12.75
N THR A 46 7.08 -10.71 13.44
CA THR A 46 7.21 -10.25 14.83
C THR A 46 7.17 -11.43 15.79
N ILE A 47 8.19 -11.54 16.63
CA ILE A 47 8.33 -12.61 17.62
C ILE A 47 7.48 -12.29 18.85
N ASP A 48 6.65 -13.25 19.24
CA ASP A 48 5.81 -13.21 20.43
C ASP A 48 6.69 -13.45 21.67
N LEU A 49 6.80 -12.43 22.53
CA LEU A 49 7.72 -12.44 23.68
C LEU A 49 7.28 -13.42 24.76
N ASP A 50 5.98 -13.52 25.02
CA ASP A 50 5.44 -14.45 26.01
C ASP A 50 5.74 -15.90 25.58
N LYS A 51 5.54 -16.20 24.30
CA LYS A 51 5.89 -17.51 23.73
C LYS A 51 7.40 -17.74 23.70
N LEU A 52 8.19 -16.70 23.47
CA LEU A 52 9.65 -16.80 23.52
C LEU A 52 10.11 -17.20 24.93
N GLU A 53 9.59 -16.54 25.97
CA GLU A 53 9.90 -16.85 27.37
C GLU A 53 9.48 -18.28 27.74
N MET A 54 8.25 -18.69 27.38
CA MET A 54 7.80 -20.07 27.54
C MET A 54 8.71 -21.06 26.82
N SER A 55 9.18 -20.75 25.61
CA SER A 55 10.10 -21.61 24.85
C SER A 55 11.45 -21.76 25.55
N ILE A 56 11.95 -20.72 26.24
CA ILE A 56 13.20 -20.78 27.00
C ILE A 56 13.06 -21.78 28.15
N HIS A 57 11.97 -21.70 28.92
CA HIS A 57 11.70 -22.64 30.00
C HIS A 57 11.54 -24.08 29.51
N ALA A 58 10.80 -24.28 28.42
CA ALA A 58 10.61 -25.60 27.83
C ALA A 58 11.95 -26.20 27.33
N ASN A 59 12.75 -25.43 26.59
CA ASN A 59 14.03 -25.89 26.06
C ASN A 59 15.04 -26.19 27.18
N LYS A 60 15.03 -25.40 28.27
CA LYS A 60 15.82 -25.70 29.46
C LYS A 60 15.41 -27.02 30.10
N GLY A 61 14.10 -27.25 30.27
CA GLY A 61 13.59 -28.52 30.81
C GLY A 61 13.98 -29.74 29.97
N ILE A 62 13.95 -29.61 28.63
CA ILE A 62 14.41 -30.66 27.70
C ILE A 62 15.91 -30.93 27.89
N MET A 63 16.72 -29.88 27.98
CA MET A 63 18.16 -29.98 28.20
C MET A 63 18.48 -30.67 29.53
N ASP A 64 17.87 -30.22 30.63
CA ASP A 64 18.10 -30.76 31.98
C ASP A 64 17.64 -32.23 32.06
N THR A 65 16.46 -32.55 31.53
CA THR A 65 15.96 -33.94 31.48
C THR A 65 16.85 -34.87 30.65
N ALA A 66 17.38 -34.38 29.52
CA ALA A 66 18.28 -35.15 28.68
C ALA A 66 19.63 -35.40 29.38
N ALA A 67 20.13 -34.43 30.14
CA ALA A 67 21.34 -34.58 30.94
C ALA A 67 21.15 -35.58 32.09
N GLU A 68 20.02 -35.49 32.83
CA GLU A 68 19.69 -36.41 33.93
C GLU A 68 19.55 -37.86 33.46
N LYS A 69 18.98 -38.07 32.28
CA LYS A 69 18.79 -39.41 31.69
C LYS A 69 20.00 -39.92 30.91
N GLU A 70 21.11 -39.18 30.93
CA GLU A 70 22.33 -39.45 30.13
C GLU A 70 22.02 -39.68 28.63
N ASN A 71 20.94 -39.07 28.13
CA ASN A 71 20.47 -39.28 26.78
C ASN A 71 21.19 -38.36 25.80
N PHE A 72 22.48 -38.65 25.61
CA PHE A 72 23.35 -37.97 24.66
C PHE A 72 23.39 -38.66 23.29
N SER A 73 22.51 -39.65 23.08
CA SER A 73 22.42 -40.37 21.81
C SER A 73 22.09 -39.41 20.67
N VAL A 74 22.81 -39.56 19.55
CA VAL A 74 22.62 -38.72 18.37
C VAL A 74 21.39 -39.19 17.62
N ASN A 75 20.45 -38.29 17.37
CA ASN A 75 19.31 -38.59 16.51
C ASN A 75 19.79 -38.70 15.06
N LEU A 76 19.50 -39.83 14.41
CA LEU A 76 19.87 -40.12 13.03
C LEU A 76 19.37 -39.08 12.02
N PHE A 77 18.23 -38.44 12.27
CA PHE A 77 17.63 -37.46 11.35
C PHE A 77 18.20 -36.04 11.51
N THR A 78 18.64 -35.67 12.71
CA THR A 78 19.15 -34.31 12.99
C THR A 78 20.66 -34.25 13.14
N GLY A 79 21.33 -35.40 13.30
CA GLY A 79 22.77 -35.48 13.56
C GLY A 79 23.16 -34.87 14.92
N ARG A 80 22.20 -34.59 15.80
CA ARG A 80 22.39 -33.98 17.13
C ARG A 80 21.65 -34.76 18.20
N SER A 81 22.15 -34.73 19.44
CA SER A 81 21.44 -35.30 20.58
C SER A 81 20.37 -34.34 21.11
N ALA A 82 19.41 -34.88 21.86
CA ALA A 82 18.36 -34.07 22.48
C ALA A 82 18.94 -32.98 23.41
N TYR A 83 20.03 -33.30 24.12
CA TYR A 83 20.76 -32.33 24.94
C TYR A 83 21.35 -31.19 24.11
N VAL A 84 22.06 -31.51 23.01
CA VAL A 84 22.70 -30.50 22.15
C VAL A 84 21.66 -29.59 21.48
N ASP A 85 20.55 -30.16 21.00
CA ASP A 85 19.46 -29.39 20.39
C ASP A 85 18.78 -28.47 21.42
N GLY A 86 18.41 -29.02 22.59
CA GLY A 86 17.80 -28.25 23.67
C GLY A 86 18.70 -27.12 24.17
N LYS A 87 20.01 -27.39 24.33
CA LYS A 87 21.01 -26.38 24.72
C LYS A 87 21.09 -25.24 23.69
N LEU A 88 21.22 -25.57 22.40
CA LEU A 88 21.33 -24.57 21.34
C LEU A 88 20.06 -23.70 21.25
N LYS A 89 18.88 -24.31 21.33
CA LYS A 89 17.60 -23.57 21.33
C LYS A 89 17.44 -22.70 22.57
N TYR A 90 17.81 -23.19 23.75
CA TYR A 90 17.81 -22.42 24.99
C TYR A 90 18.75 -21.21 24.92
N GLU A 91 20.00 -21.41 24.52
CA GLU A 91 21.01 -20.35 24.43
C GLU A 91 20.61 -19.28 23.41
N ASN A 92 20.13 -19.68 22.23
CA ASN A 92 19.70 -18.75 21.18
C ASN A 92 18.41 -18.00 21.56
N SER A 93 17.38 -18.68 22.08
CA SER A 93 16.16 -18.01 22.53
C SER A 93 16.43 -17.02 23.66
N ARG A 94 17.31 -17.37 24.61
CA ARG A 94 17.72 -16.45 25.68
C ARG A 94 18.52 -15.27 25.16
N ALA A 95 19.45 -15.49 24.23
CA ALA A 95 20.22 -14.42 23.61
C ALA A 95 19.32 -13.47 22.80
N LEU A 96 18.31 -14.00 22.14
CA LEU A 96 17.29 -13.23 21.41
C LEU A 96 16.44 -12.38 22.37
N LEU A 97 15.92 -12.97 23.46
CA LEU A 97 15.15 -12.24 24.47
C LEU A 97 15.98 -11.10 25.07
N ASN A 98 17.22 -11.39 25.47
CA ASN A 98 18.14 -10.37 25.98
C ASN A 98 18.40 -9.26 24.95
N ALA A 99 18.51 -9.57 23.66
CA ALA A 99 18.73 -8.55 22.63
C ALA A 99 17.51 -7.63 22.48
N ILE A 100 16.29 -8.17 22.60
CA ILE A 100 15.05 -7.41 22.53
C ILE A 100 14.89 -6.52 23.76
N GLU A 101 15.06 -7.08 24.97
CA GLU A 101 14.92 -6.34 26.23
C GLU A 101 15.94 -5.21 26.37
N ASN A 102 17.18 -5.42 25.91
CA ASN A 102 18.25 -4.42 25.97
C ASN A 102 18.22 -3.42 24.80
N GLY A 103 17.31 -3.55 23.84
CA GLY A 103 17.28 -2.65 22.68
C GLY A 103 18.40 -2.89 21.66
N ASP A 104 19.14 -4.01 21.73
CA ASP A 104 20.29 -4.30 20.88
C ASP A 104 19.84 -4.91 19.54
N VAL A 105 19.51 -4.02 18.60
CA VAL A 105 18.98 -4.40 17.29
C VAL A 105 20.00 -5.16 16.45
N SER A 106 21.27 -4.79 16.51
CA SER A 106 22.34 -5.45 15.74
C SER A 106 22.49 -6.91 16.16
N ARG A 107 22.46 -7.17 17.48
CA ARG A 107 22.47 -8.54 18.00
C ARG A 107 21.18 -9.30 17.68
N TYR A 108 20.02 -8.64 17.77
CA TYR A 108 18.74 -9.23 17.36
C TYR A 108 18.78 -9.70 15.91
N LEU A 109 19.27 -8.87 14.98
CA LEU A 109 19.36 -9.22 13.56
C LEU A 109 20.38 -10.35 13.31
N ALA A 110 21.53 -10.32 14.00
CA ALA A 110 22.54 -11.37 13.86
C ALA A 110 22.01 -12.75 14.27
N ILE A 111 21.26 -12.81 15.39
CA ILE A 111 20.65 -14.06 15.88
C ILE A 111 19.50 -14.49 14.95
N SER A 112 18.61 -13.56 14.59
CA SER A 112 17.42 -13.86 13.77
C SER A 112 17.74 -14.38 12.37
N ARG A 113 18.95 -14.10 11.84
CA ARG A 113 19.44 -14.67 10.57
C ARG A 113 19.80 -16.15 10.67
N GLN A 114 20.18 -16.62 11.86
CA GLN A 114 20.66 -17.99 12.06
C GLN A 114 19.64 -18.87 12.80
N TYR A 115 18.76 -18.24 13.58
CA TYR A 115 17.84 -18.92 14.46
C TYR A 115 16.46 -18.27 14.42
N VAL A 116 15.46 -19.10 14.15
CA VAL A 116 14.05 -18.75 14.27
C VAL A 116 13.42 -19.73 15.26
N PRO A 117 12.77 -19.26 16.34
CA PRO A 117 12.11 -20.15 17.29
C PRO A 117 11.05 -21.04 16.61
N ASP A 118 10.95 -22.30 17.04
CA ASP A 118 10.04 -23.29 16.44
C ASP A 118 8.59 -22.80 16.41
N PHE A 119 8.07 -22.28 17.53
CA PHE A 119 6.71 -21.73 17.60
C PHE A 119 6.45 -20.59 16.61
N HIS A 120 7.49 -19.81 16.29
CA HIS A 120 7.39 -18.70 15.35
C HIS A 120 7.35 -19.22 13.93
N LYS A 121 8.20 -20.20 13.61
CA LYS A 121 8.18 -20.91 12.32
C LYS A 121 6.85 -21.62 12.07
N ASP A 122 6.28 -22.25 13.09
CA ASP A 122 4.98 -22.92 13.01
C ASP A 122 3.85 -21.91 12.73
N LYS A 123 3.85 -20.77 13.46
CA LYS A 123 2.91 -19.66 13.24
C LYS A 123 2.98 -19.13 11.79
N GLN A 124 4.20 -18.96 11.26
CA GLN A 124 4.39 -18.53 9.88
C GLN A 124 3.80 -19.55 8.90
N THR A 125 4.16 -20.82 9.06
CA THR A 125 3.69 -21.93 8.22
C THR A 125 2.15 -22.01 8.21
N GLU A 126 1.54 -21.99 9.39
CA GLU A 126 0.07 -22.05 9.55
C GLU A 126 -0.63 -20.88 8.86
N PHE A 127 -0.05 -19.67 8.94
CA PHE A 127 -0.61 -18.49 8.30
C PHE A 127 -0.71 -18.63 6.78
N TYR A 128 0.37 -19.03 6.11
CA TYR A 128 0.36 -19.17 4.65
C TYR A 128 -0.51 -20.35 4.22
N GLN A 129 -0.49 -21.47 4.96
CA GLN A 129 -1.37 -22.60 4.68
C GLN A 129 -2.86 -22.23 4.72
N LYS A 130 -3.26 -21.31 5.62
CA LYS A 130 -4.65 -20.86 5.74
C LYS A 130 -5.05 -19.77 4.75
N LYS A 131 -4.13 -18.86 4.40
CA LYS A 131 -4.46 -17.62 3.67
C LYS A 131 -3.98 -17.57 2.23
N SER A 132 -3.05 -18.42 1.83
CA SER A 132 -2.48 -18.42 0.49
C SER A 132 -2.99 -19.59 -0.34
N LEU A 133 -3.19 -19.32 -1.64
CA LEU A 133 -3.43 -20.36 -2.65
C LEU A 133 -2.16 -21.18 -2.93
N PHE A 134 -0.98 -20.59 -2.74
CA PHE A 134 0.33 -21.22 -2.95
C PHE A 134 1.22 -21.00 -1.71
N PRO A 135 0.95 -21.71 -0.60
CA PRO A 135 1.56 -21.42 0.71
C PRO A 135 3.08 -21.37 0.70
N ASP A 136 3.74 -22.39 0.17
CA ASP A 136 5.20 -22.47 0.17
C ASP A 136 5.84 -21.38 -0.70
N LYS A 137 5.19 -21.06 -1.84
CA LYS A 137 5.66 -20.04 -2.76
C LYS A 137 5.56 -18.63 -2.16
N ASP A 138 4.49 -18.37 -1.44
CA ASP A 138 4.24 -17.09 -0.77
C ASP A 138 5.12 -16.92 0.47
N PHE A 139 5.27 -17.99 1.27
CA PHE A 139 6.18 -17.99 2.41
C PHE A 139 7.61 -17.71 1.99
N PHE A 140 8.09 -18.38 0.94
CA PHE A 140 9.45 -18.17 0.44
C PHE A 140 9.63 -16.74 -0.12
N PHE A 141 8.69 -16.25 -0.91
CA PHE A 141 8.73 -14.88 -1.44
C PHE A 141 8.80 -13.84 -0.31
N ASP A 142 7.92 -13.94 0.68
CA ASP A 142 7.86 -12.99 1.79
C ASP A 142 9.11 -13.06 2.67
N SER A 143 9.58 -14.28 2.97
CA SER A 143 10.80 -14.49 3.74
C SER A 143 12.04 -13.91 3.05
N MET A 144 12.12 -14.01 1.73
CA MET A 144 13.22 -13.44 0.95
C MET A 144 13.13 -11.91 0.87
N MET A 145 11.94 -11.35 0.72
CA MET A 145 11.71 -9.89 0.78
C MET A 145 12.11 -9.35 2.15
N TYR A 146 11.68 -10.02 3.22
CA TYR A 146 12.01 -9.66 4.59
C TYR A 146 13.50 -9.75 4.88
N SER A 147 14.17 -10.86 4.50
CA SER A 147 15.60 -11.06 4.74
C SER A 147 16.44 -10.05 3.99
N LYS A 148 16.17 -9.83 2.69
CA LYS A 148 16.90 -8.85 1.86
C LYS A 148 16.78 -7.43 2.39
N ARG A 149 15.59 -7.08 2.89
CA ARG A 149 15.35 -5.80 3.54
C ARG A 149 16.21 -5.66 4.82
N LEU A 150 16.18 -6.64 5.70
CA LEU A 150 16.98 -6.61 6.93
C LEU A 150 18.50 -6.63 6.68
N GLU A 151 18.95 -7.29 5.61
CA GLU A 151 20.36 -7.28 5.18
C GLU A 151 20.81 -5.91 4.68
N SER A 152 19.87 -5.13 4.13
CA SER A 152 20.16 -3.85 3.48
C SER A 152 20.26 -2.65 4.43
N TYR A 153 19.83 -2.78 5.69
CA TYR A 153 19.93 -1.69 6.65
C TYR A 153 21.36 -1.52 7.20
N PRO A 154 21.86 -0.28 7.33
CA PRO A 154 23.18 -0.01 7.90
C PRO A 154 23.20 -0.29 9.41
N ALA A 155 24.31 -0.84 9.91
CA ALA A 155 24.45 -1.28 11.31
C ALA A 155 24.35 -0.14 12.35
N GLU A 156 24.67 1.09 11.97
CA GLU A 156 24.94 2.20 12.89
C GLU A 156 23.67 2.97 13.34
N ASP A 157 22.54 2.86 12.63
CA ASP A 157 21.31 3.65 12.87
C ASP A 157 20.04 2.78 13.04
N LEU A 158 20.19 1.53 13.47
CA LEU A 158 19.08 0.59 13.59
C LEU A 158 18.34 0.72 14.93
N SER A 159 17.04 1.02 14.86
CA SER A 159 16.11 0.90 16.00
C SER A 159 15.09 -0.20 15.75
N PHE A 160 14.36 -0.64 16.79
CA PHE A 160 13.29 -1.63 16.59
C PHE A 160 12.12 -1.08 15.76
N HIS A 161 11.82 0.22 15.86
CA HIS A 161 10.82 0.87 15.01
C HIS A 161 11.17 0.77 13.53
N VAL A 162 12.45 0.86 13.25
CA VAL A 162 13.05 0.79 11.92
C VAL A 162 12.92 -0.62 11.32
N VAL A 163 13.26 -1.64 12.09
CA VAL A 163 13.16 -3.06 11.69
C VAL A 163 11.70 -3.46 11.45
N GLN A 164 10.80 -2.90 12.25
CA GLN A 164 9.36 -3.10 12.17
C GLN A 164 8.65 -2.14 11.19
N GLU A 165 9.40 -1.35 10.40
CA GLU A 165 8.84 -0.45 9.39
C GLU A 165 7.93 0.67 9.93
N LYS A 166 8.02 1.01 11.22
CA LYS A 166 7.13 1.96 11.92
C LYS A 166 7.50 3.43 11.72
N THR A 167 8.67 3.76 11.16
CA THR A 167 9.07 5.15 10.95
C THR A 167 8.15 5.88 9.95
N ALA A 168 8.11 7.21 10.01
CA ALA A 168 7.24 8.02 9.17
C ALA A 168 7.39 7.75 7.66
N TRP A 169 8.63 7.77 7.14
CA TRP A 169 8.87 7.49 5.71
C TRP A 169 8.51 6.06 5.30
N GLN A 170 8.84 5.07 6.13
CA GLN A 170 8.49 3.67 5.89
C GLN A 170 6.97 3.48 5.86
N GLN A 171 6.23 4.06 6.81
CA GLN A 171 4.77 3.96 6.84
C GLN A 171 4.10 4.63 5.63
N ILE A 172 4.62 5.76 5.14
CA ILE A 172 4.12 6.36 3.89
C ILE A 172 4.35 5.41 2.70
N GLN A 173 5.53 4.80 2.62
CA GLN A 173 5.84 3.83 1.57
C GLN A 173 4.93 2.59 1.67
N VAL A 174 4.79 1.99 2.85
CA VAL A 174 3.90 0.84 3.11
C VAL A 174 2.46 1.17 2.77
N PHE A 175 1.98 2.37 3.13
CA PHE A 175 0.64 2.84 2.79
C PHE A 175 0.44 2.89 1.28
N LEU A 176 1.36 3.51 0.54
CA LEU A 176 1.30 3.61 -0.92
C LEU A 176 1.49 2.25 -1.63
N SER A 177 2.25 1.32 -1.06
CA SER A 177 2.42 -0.04 -1.59
C SER A 177 1.19 -0.93 -1.38
N LYS A 178 0.41 -0.69 -0.31
CA LYS A 178 -0.76 -1.51 0.05
C LYS A 178 -2.07 -0.83 -0.38
N TRP A 179 -2.92 -0.44 0.58
CA TRP A 179 -4.28 0.06 0.33
C TRP A 179 -4.35 1.55 0.03
N GLY A 180 -3.25 2.29 0.19
CA GLY A 180 -3.21 3.74 0.05
C GLY A 180 -3.72 4.25 -1.30
N PRO A 181 -3.29 3.68 -2.44
CA PRO A 181 -3.82 4.08 -3.75
C PRO A 181 -5.34 4.04 -3.82
N THR A 182 -5.96 2.93 -3.39
CA THR A 182 -7.41 2.74 -3.40
C THR A 182 -8.12 3.74 -2.48
N VAL A 183 -7.59 3.99 -1.28
CA VAL A 183 -8.15 4.94 -0.32
C VAL A 183 -8.10 6.38 -0.86
N LEU A 184 -6.95 6.79 -1.38
CA LEU A 184 -6.74 8.14 -1.93
C LEU A 184 -7.63 8.41 -3.15
N VAL A 185 -7.81 7.43 -4.03
CA VAL A 185 -8.71 7.53 -5.18
C VAL A 185 -10.17 7.54 -4.75
N THR A 186 -10.56 6.70 -3.78
CA THR A 186 -11.94 6.70 -3.26
C THR A 186 -12.32 8.04 -2.63
N LEU A 187 -11.38 8.64 -1.91
CA LEU A 187 -11.52 9.99 -1.35
C LEU A 187 -11.69 11.05 -2.45
N THR A 188 -10.90 10.92 -3.53
CA THR A 188 -11.02 11.78 -4.72
C THR A 188 -12.40 11.68 -5.36
N LEU A 189 -12.89 10.45 -5.56
CA LEU A 189 -14.24 10.19 -6.08
C LEU A 189 -15.32 10.82 -5.19
N PHE A 190 -15.23 10.63 -3.87
CA PHE A 190 -16.20 11.15 -2.92
C PHE A 190 -16.32 12.68 -3.00
N ILE A 191 -15.19 13.39 -3.05
CA ILE A 191 -15.17 14.86 -3.15
C ILE A 191 -15.63 15.34 -4.53
N ALA A 192 -15.18 14.68 -5.61
CA ALA A 192 -15.47 15.09 -6.97
C ALA A 192 -16.96 14.94 -7.34
N CYS A 193 -17.59 13.82 -6.96
CA CYS A 193 -18.99 13.53 -7.29
C CYS A 193 -19.96 14.58 -6.70
N ASP A 194 -19.73 15.00 -5.47
CA ASP A 194 -20.55 16.02 -4.78
C ASP A 194 -20.53 17.35 -5.56
N VAL A 195 -19.36 17.81 -5.98
CA VAL A 195 -19.22 19.09 -6.71
C VAL A 195 -19.91 19.05 -8.08
N PHE A 196 -19.66 18.01 -8.87
CA PHE A 196 -20.21 17.93 -10.23
C PHE A 196 -21.73 17.79 -10.24
N VAL A 197 -22.30 17.01 -9.33
CA VAL A 197 -23.76 16.84 -9.26
C VAL A 197 -24.45 18.06 -8.64
N LEU A 198 -23.81 18.77 -7.72
CA LEU A 198 -24.37 19.97 -7.12
C LEU A 198 -24.52 21.12 -8.14
N GLY A 199 -23.61 21.19 -9.13
CA GLY A 199 -23.74 22.08 -10.29
C GLY A 199 -25.01 21.85 -11.11
N ILE A 200 -25.53 20.61 -11.14
CA ILE A 200 -26.79 20.25 -11.83
C ILE A 200 -28.00 20.74 -11.01
N LYS A 201 -27.95 20.59 -9.69
CA LYS A 201 -29.06 20.95 -8.78
C LYS A 201 -29.28 22.46 -8.69
N LYS A 202 -28.23 23.29 -8.83
CA LYS A 202 -28.31 24.76 -8.80
C LYS A 202 -28.54 25.38 -10.18
N ARG A 203 -29.58 24.87 -10.85
CA ARG A 203 -30.01 25.21 -12.22
C ARG A 203 -30.01 26.70 -12.55
N THR A 204 -30.64 27.54 -11.73
CA THR A 204 -30.83 28.97 -12.02
C THR A 204 -29.56 29.81 -11.92
N GLN A 205 -28.63 29.45 -11.03
CA GLN A 205 -27.36 30.17 -10.85
C GLN A 205 -26.37 29.89 -11.98
N HIS A 206 -26.50 28.72 -12.62
CA HIS A 206 -25.60 28.24 -13.65
C HIS A 206 -26.21 28.28 -15.05
N ILE A 207 -27.26 29.02 -15.36
CA ILE A 207 -27.71 29.20 -16.76
C ILE A 207 -27.10 30.47 -17.39
N GLY A 208 -26.81 31.50 -16.58
CA GLY A 208 -26.35 32.81 -17.06
C GLY A 208 -24.84 33.00 -17.25
N VAL A 209 -24.01 31.97 -17.08
CA VAL A 209 -22.54 32.13 -17.20
C VAL A 209 -22.11 31.94 -18.67
N PRO A 210 -21.51 32.94 -19.35
CA PRO A 210 -21.12 32.87 -20.75
C PRO A 210 -19.81 32.08 -20.96
N ILE A 211 -19.79 30.82 -20.53
CA ILE A 211 -18.67 29.88 -20.69
C ILE A 211 -19.20 28.59 -21.29
N ALA A 212 -18.47 28.03 -22.26
CA ALA A 212 -18.77 26.72 -22.83
C ALA A 212 -18.78 25.63 -21.75
N TRP A 213 -19.69 24.67 -21.86
CA TRP A 213 -19.90 23.65 -20.82
C TRP A 213 -18.64 22.81 -20.53
N GLY A 214 -17.89 22.43 -21.57
CA GLY A 214 -16.62 21.72 -21.40
C GLY A 214 -15.57 22.52 -20.62
N SER A 215 -15.43 23.82 -20.93
CA SER A 215 -14.52 24.70 -20.20
C SER A 215 -14.95 24.90 -18.74
N TYR A 216 -16.25 24.97 -18.47
CA TYR A 216 -16.78 25.07 -17.12
C TYR A 216 -16.43 23.82 -16.28
N LEU A 217 -16.67 22.62 -16.81
CA LEU A 217 -16.31 21.35 -16.14
C LEU A 217 -14.81 21.22 -15.92
N PHE A 218 -14.00 21.69 -16.87
CA PHE A 218 -12.54 21.67 -16.75
C PHE A 218 -12.06 22.58 -15.60
N ILE A 219 -12.60 23.79 -15.48
CA ILE A 219 -12.23 24.73 -14.41
C ILE A 219 -12.65 24.18 -13.03
N GLN A 220 -13.82 23.54 -12.94
CA GLN A 220 -14.24 22.84 -11.72
C GLN A 220 -13.29 21.69 -11.39
N SER A 221 -12.90 20.89 -12.38
CA SER A 221 -11.94 19.79 -12.22
C SER A 221 -10.62 20.31 -11.65
N LEU A 222 -10.10 21.42 -12.17
CA LEU A 222 -8.88 22.05 -11.67
C LEU A 222 -9.01 22.49 -10.21
N ALA A 223 -10.14 23.10 -9.82
CA ALA A 223 -10.39 23.49 -8.44
C ALA A 223 -10.45 22.29 -7.49
N ILE A 224 -11.08 21.20 -7.93
CA ILE A 224 -11.16 19.94 -7.17
C ILE A 224 -9.77 19.32 -7.00
N ILE A 225 -8.99 19.22 -8.09
CA ILE A 225 -7.65 18.64 -8.06
C ILE A 225 -6.74 19.43 -7.11
N VAL A 226 -6.69 20.76 -7.23
CA VAL A 226 -5.88 21.60 -6.33
C VAL A 226 -6.33 21.43 -4.88
N PHE A 227 -7.64 21.36 -4.62
CA PHE A 227 -8.16 21.17 -3.27
C PHE A 227 -7.74 19.81 -2.69
N ILE A 228 -7.87 18.74 -3.47
CA ILE A 228 -7.46 17.40 -3.06
C ILE A 228 -5.96 17.36 -2.79
N LEU A 229 -5.13 17.93 -3.67
CA LEU A 229 -3.67 17.97 -3.47
C LEU A 229 -3.28 18.73 -2.20
N VAL A 230 -3.90 19.88 -1.91
CA VAL A 230 -3.66 20.64 -0.67
C VAL A 230 -4.12 19.85 0.56
N MET A 231 -5.30 19.22 0.48
CA MET A 231 -5.85 18.40 1.56
C MET A 231 -4.93 17.20 1.86
N LEU A 232 -4.53 16.45 0.83
CA LEU A 232 -3.64 15.31 0.95
C LEU A 232 -2.26 15.71 1.46
N SER A 233 -1.70 16.83 0.99
CA SER A 233 -0.41 17.34 1.47
C SER A 233 -0.47 17.71 2.95
N THR A 234 -1.57 18.32 3.39
CA THR A 234 -1.79 18.68 4.80
C THR A 234 -1.91 17.42 5.67
N LEU A 235 -2.70 16.44 5.22
CA LEU A 235 -2.85 15.14 5.89
C LEU A 235 -1.51 14.39 5.96
N ALA A 236 -0.76 14.33 4.87
CA ALA A 236 0.56 13.71 4.82
C ALA A 236 1.55 14.40 5.77
N ALA A 237 1.57 15.73 5.81
CA ALA A 237 2.41 16.49 6.74
C ALA A 237 2.02 16.24 8.21
N SER A 238 0.73 16.24 8.52
CA SER A 238 0.24 15.90 9.87
C SER A 238 0.62 14.48 10.28
N PHE A 239 0.42 13.49 9.40
CA PHE A 239 0.84 12.12 9.64
C PHE A 239 2.35 12.01 9.86
N PHE A 240 3.15 12.67 9.02
CA PHE A 240 4.60 12.65 9.11
C PHE A 240 5.10 13.21 10.45
N ILE A 241 4.51 14.31 10.93
CA ILE A 241 4.85 14.90 12.23
C ILE A 241 4.44 13.97 13.38
N ILE A 242 3.18 13.51 13.40
CA ILE A 242 2.66 12.64 14.47
C ILE A 242 3.49 11.36 14.55
N ASN A 243 3.68 10.68 13.43
CA ASN A 243 4.40 9.41 13.38
C ASN A 243 5.91 9.60 13.61
N GLY A 244 6.47 10.70 13.13
CA GLY A 244 7.88 11.06 13.32
C GLY A 244 8.24 11.30 14.79
N ILE A 245 7.35 11.92 15.55
CA ILE A 245 7.53 12.13 17.00
C ILE A 245 7.43 10.81 17.76
N LEU A 246 6.52 9.91 17.37
CA LEU A 246 6.27 8.65 18.09
C LEU A 246 7.30 7.56 17.79
N TYR A 247 7.69 7.39 16.52
CA TYR A 247 8.48 6.24 16.06
C TYR A 247 9.77 6.63 15.32
N GLY A 248 10.01 7.92 15.12
CA GLY A 248 11.12 8.46 14.34
C GLY A 248 10.74 8.75 12.89
N PHE A 249 11.43 9.74 12.30
CA PHE A 249 11.16 10.18 10.93
C PHE A 249 11.64 9.17 9.87
N GLY A 250 12.68 8.38 10.17
CA GLY A 250 13.35 7.51 9.19
C GLY A 250 14.15 8.31 8.17
N SER A 251 14.60 7.67 7.08
CA SER A 251 15.30 8.37 5.99
C SER A 251 14.84 7.91 4.61
N LEU A 252 14.89 8.83 3.65
CA LEU A 252 14.54 8.56 2.26
C LEU A 252 15.53 7.63 1.56
N ASN A 253 16.75 7.50 2.09
CA ASN A 253 17.78 6.61 1.53
C ASN A 253 17.54 5.14 1.91
N TRP A 254 16.51 4.88 2.71
CA TRP A 254 16.24 3.56 3.21
C TRP A 254 15.84 2.64 2.07
N PRO A 255 16.38 1.41 2.06
CA PRO A 255 16.12 0.48 0.99
C PRO A 255 14.69 -0.06 1.04
N VAL A 256 14.09 -0.16 -0.14
CA VAL A 256 12.85 -0.83 -0.49
C VAL A 256 13.24 -1.96 -1.42
N VAL A 257 12.81 -3.18 -1.09
CA VAL A 257 13.05 -4.35 -1.93
C VAL A 257 12.06 -4.36 -3.08
N LEU A 258 12.57 -4.46 -4.30
CA LEU A 258 11.80 -4.67 -5.52
C LEU A 258 11.99 -6.10 -6.00
N PHE A 259 10.91 -6.71 -6.47
CA PHE A 259 10.95 -7.99 -7.13
C PHE A 259 10.95 -7.82 -8.65
N ASN A 260 12.01 -8.28 -9.30
CA ASN A 260 12.05 -8.43 -10.76
C ASN A 260 11.62 -9.85 -11.11
N TYR A 261 10.54 -9.97 -11.86
CA TYR A 261 9.99 -11.28 -12.20
C TYR A 261 11.01 -12.12 -12.99
N SER A 262 11.22 -13.35 -12.50
CA SER A 262 11.87 -14.43 -13.24
C SER A 262 11.02 -15.70 -13.10
N GLU A 263 10.91 -16.48 -14.18
CA GLU A 263 10.09 -17.70 -14.19
C GLU A 263 10.61 -18.73 -13.18
N ASP A 264 11.93 -18.86 -13.07
CA ASP A 264 12.62 -19.79 -12.18
C ASP A 264 13.26 -19.10 -10.97
N PHE A 265 12.56 -18.13 -10.35
CA PHE A 265 13.16 -17.38 -9.24
C PHE A 265 13.54 -18.24 -8.02
N PHE A 266 13.00 -19.46 -7.91
CA PHE A 266 13.39 -20.45 -6.90
C PHE A 266 14.76 -21.10 -7.16
N PHE A 267 15.13 -21.24 -8.44
CA PHE A 267 16.30 -22.01 -8.87
C PHE A 267 17.36 -21.14 -9.56
N SER A 268 17.07 -19.85 -9.74
CA SER A 268 18.00 -18.92 -10.37
C SER A 268 19.15 -18.55 -9.43
N GLU A 269 20.38 -18.60 -9.95
CA GLU A 269 21.58 -18.14 -9.25
C GLU A 269 21.60 -16.61 -9.06
N VAL A 270 20.85 -15.87 -9.89
CA VAL A 270 20.74 -14.41 -9.79
C VAL A 270 19.53 -14.06 -8.94
N SER A 271 19.77 -13.38 -7.82
CA SER A 271 18.69 -12.88 -6.95
C SER A 271 17.74 -11.99 -7.76
N PRO A 272 16.43 -12.35 -7.85
CA PRO A 272 15.42 -11.52 -8.54
C PRO A 272 15.14 -10.21 -7.79
N PHE A 273 15.65 -10.07 -6.56
CA PHE A 273 15.41 -8.93 -5.69
C PHE A 273 16.46 -7.85 -5.90
N THR A 274 16.00 -6.62 -6.09
CA THR A 274 16.82 -5.41 -6.20
C THR A 274 16.43 -4.40 -5.12
N LEU A 275 17.33 -3.47 -4.82
CA LEU A 275 17.11 -2.45 -3.80
C LEU A 275 16.99 -1.08 -4.46
N VAL A 276 15.97 -0.32 -4.07
CA VAL A 276 15.84 1.11 -4.39
C VAL A 276 15.59 1.89 -3.13
N SER A 277 15.90 3.18 -3.11
CA SER A 277 15.60 4.01 -1.95
C SER A 277 14.10 4.33 -1.86
N ILE A 278 13.58 4.59 -0.64
CA ILE A 278 12.22 5.13 -0.44
C ILE A 278 12.04 6.40 -1.27
N GLY A 279 13.05 7.27 -1.33
CA GLY A 279 13.01 8.48 -2.16
C GLY A 279 12.76 8.17 -3.63
N SER A 280 13.46 7.19 -4.20
CA SER A 280 13.23 6.75 -5.58
C SER A 280 11.85 6.13 -5.77
N PHE A 281 11.38 5.31 -4.82
CA PHE A 281 10.01 4.77 -4.84
C PHE A 281 8.96 5.89 -4.87
N LEU A 282 9.06 6.86 -3.98
CA LEU A 282 8.13 7.99 -3.89
C LEU A 282 8.17 8.85 -5.16
N ALA A 283 9.36 9.09 -5.72
CA ALA A 283 9.51 9.83 -6.96
C ALA A 283 8.79 9.16 -8.15
N GLN A 284 8.75 7.83 -8.20
CA GLN A 284 7.98 7.10 -9.21
C GLN A 284 6.48 7.07 -8.89
N ALA A 285 6.11 6.96 -7.60
CA ALA A 285 4.72 6.88 -7.12
C ALA A 285 3.92 8.18 -7.33
N LEU A 286 4.55 9.33 -7.13
CA LEU A 286 3.88 10.64 -7.19
C LEU A 286 3.24 10.94 -8.56
N PRO A 287 3.92 10.72 -9.71
CA PRO A 287 3.29 10.85 -11.03
C PRO A 287 2.02 10.00 -11.19
N PHE A 288 2.04 8.74 -10.76
CA PHE A 288 0.86 7.88 -10.80
C PHE A 288 -0.28 8.45 -9.96
N LEU A 289 0.01 8.89 -8.73
CA LEU A 289 -0.99 9.49 -7.87
C LEU A 289 -1.64 10.73 -8.53
N ILE A 290 -0.83 11.63 -9.08
CA ILE A 290 -1.33 12.85 -9.75
C ILE A 290 -2.20 12.50 -10.95
N VAL A 291 -1.73 11.57 -11.80
CA VAL A 291 -2.48 11.13 -12.98
C VAL A 291 -3.78 10.44 -12.59
N PHE A 292 -3.81 9.62 -11.53
CA PHE A 292 -5.04 9.01 -11.06
C PHE A 292 -6.02 10.00 -10.42
N ILE A 293 -5.54 10.96 -9.63
CA ILE A 293 -6.38 12.04 -9.09
C ILE A 293 -7.04 12.79 -10.26
N TYR A 294 -6.26 13.11 -11.30
CA TYR A 294 -6.78 13.72 -12.51
C TYR A 294 -7.82 12.82 -13.19
N PHE A 295 -7.45 11.57 -13.51
CA PHE A 295 -8.30 10.59 -14.19
C PHE A 295 -9.65 10.42 -13.48
N PHE A 296 -9.65 10.15 -12.17
CA PHE A 296 -10.88 9.90 -11.42
C PHE A 296 -11.72 11.17 -11.20
N THR A 297 -11.10 12.35 -11.12
CA THR A 297 -11.84 13.62 -11.12
C THR A 297 -12.57 13.82 -12.44
N ARG A 298 -11.89 13.58 -13.57
CA ARG A 298 -12.48 13.70 -14.91
C ARG A 298 -13.51 12.61 -15.18
N LEU A 299 -13.29 11.40 -14.67
CA LEU A 299 -14.24 10.30 -14.76
C LEU A 299 -15.53 10.64 -13.99
N SER A 300 -15.40 11.28 -12.81
CA SER A 300 -16.55 11.79 -12.06
C SER A 300 -17.32 12.85 -12.85
N ALA A 301 -16.62 13.75 -13.54
CA ALA A 301 -17.25 14.72 -14.43
C ALA A 301 -18.03 14.00 -15.56
N PHE A 302 -17.44 12.97 -16.17
CA PHE A 302 -18.08 12.19 -17.23
C PHE A 302 -19.35 11.50 -16.75
N TRP A 303 -19.26 10.77 -15.64
CA TRP A 303 -20.41 10.10 -15.05
C TRP A 303 -21.50 11.08 -14.61
N SER A 304 -21.13 12.28 -14.13
CA SER A 304 -22.09 13.32 -13.77
C SER A 304 -22.90 13.83 -14.96
N LEU A 305 -22.37 13.75 -16.19
CA LEU A 305 -23.13 14.11 -17.39
C LEU A 305 -24.17 13.07 -17.77
N ILE A 306 -23.98 11.82 -17.33
CA ILE A 306 -24.90 10.70 -17.58
C ILE A 306 -25.93 10.65 -16.46
N PHE A 307 -25.46 10.65 -15.21
CA PHE A 307 -26.27 10.49 -14.00
C PHE A 307 -26.42 11.80 -13.23
N LYS A 308 -27.65 12.15 -12.88
CA LYS A 308 -27.97 13.37 -12.10
C LYS A 308 -27.93 13.18 -10.58
N GLN A 309 -27.49 12.00 -10.11
CA GLN A 309 -27.47 11.64 -8.68
C GLN A 309 -26.05 11.37 -8.19
N GLU A 310 -25.66 12.03 -7.10
CA GLU A 310 -24.31 11.97 -6.50
C GLU A 310 -23.89 10.54 -6.16
N VAL A 311 -24.79 9.78 -5.53
CA VAL A 311 -24.55 8.40 -5.10
C VAL A 311 -24.27 7.49 -6.31
N VAL A 312 -25.00 7.67 -7.42
CA VAL A 312 -24.83 6.84 -8.62
C VAL A 312 -23.51 7.15 -9.32
N VAL A 313 -23.12 8.43 -9.41
CA VAL A 313 -21.83 8.85 -9.96
C VAL A 313 -20.68 8.26 -9.14
N PHE A 314 -20.80 8.31 -7.80
CA PHE A 314 -19.82 7.73 -6.89
C PHE A 314 -19.70 6.21 -7.06
N LEU A 315 -20.83 5.49 -7.10
CA LEU A 315 -20.84 4.04 -7.29
C LEU A 315 -20.27 3.62 -8.64
N ALA A 316 -20.53 4.37 -9.72
CA ALA A 316 -19.94 4.10 -11.04
C ALA A 316 -18.41 4.30 -11.03
N GLY A 317 -17.94 5.34 -10.37
CA GLY A 317 -16.51 5.58 -10.15
C GLY A 317 -15.85 4.47 -9.33
N LEU A 318 -16.50 4.06 -8.23
CA LEU A 318 -16.01 3.00 -7.34
C LEU A 318 -15.99 1.63 -8.06
N PHE A 319 -17.03 1.33 -8.83
CA PHE A 319 -17.06 0.13 -9.67
C PHE A 319 -15.89 0.13 -10.65
N THR A 320 -15.59 1.26 -11.29
CA THR A 320 -14.43 1.38 -12.19
C THR A 320 -13.12 1.08 -11.46
N LEU A 321 -12.93 1.63 -10.25
CA LEU A 321 -11.75 1.41 -9.41
C LEU A 321 -11.59 -0.06 -8.98
N LEU A 322 -12.68 -0.70 -8.59
CA LEU A 322 -12.67 -2.07 -8.05
C LEU A 322 -12.87 -3.14 -9.10
N PHE A 323 -13.08 -2.77 -10.37
CA PHE A 323 -13.37 -3.69 -11.47
C PHE A 323 -12.28 -4.75 -11.62
N GLU A 324 -11.02 -4.38 -11.36
CA GLU A 324 -9.90 -5.32 -11.39
C GLU A 324 -10.12 -6.55 -10.50
N LYS A 325 -10.73 -6.36 -9.32
CA LYS A 325 -10.95 -7.45 -8.36
C LYS A 325 -11.90 -8.53 -8.87
N LEU A 326 -12.67 -8.27 -9.93
CA LEU A 326 -13.59 -9.25 -10.53
C LEU A 326 -12.89 -10.26 -11.45
N TYR A 327 -11.78 -9.88 -12.08
CA TYR A 327 -11.04 -10.75 -13.01
C TYR A 327 -9.62 -11.05 -12.55
N PHE A 328 -9.15 -10.40 -11.49
CA PHE A 328 -7.85 -10.66 -10.89
C PHE A 328 -7.79 -12.08 -10.35
N SER A 329 -6.99 -12.92 -11.00
CA SER A 329 -6.58 -14.23 -10.51
C SER A 329 -5.10 -14.41 -10.78
N ARG A 330 -4.44 -15.21 -9.94
CA ARG A 330 -3.01 -15.53 -10.07
C ARG A 330 -2.67 -16.33 -11.34
N THR A 331 -3.69 -16.82 -12.05
CA THR A 331 -3.56 -17.56 -13.31
C THR A 331 -4.00 -16.77 -14.53
N THR A 332 -4.64 -15.61 -14.35
CA THR A 332 -5.16 -14.81 -15.45
C THR A 332 -4.07 -13.90 -15.98
N ARG A 333 -3.51 -14.23 -17.15
CA ARG A 333 -2.52 -13.41 -17.86
C ARG A 333 -3.15 -12.51 -18.93
N ASP A 334 -4.27 -12.96 -19.49
CA ASP A 334 -5.00 -12.27 -20.55
C ASP A 334 -6.48 -12.10 -20.17
N LEU A 335 -7.05 -10.97 -20.55
CA LEU A 335 -8.48 -10.70 -20.49
C LEU A 335 -9.00 -10.54 -21.93
N LEU A 336 -9.91 -11.43 -22.34
CA LEU A 336 -10.47 -11.44 -23.71
C LEU A 336 -9.39 -11.54 -24.82
N GLY A 337 -8.28 -12.24 -24.55
CA GLY A 337 -7.15 -12.39 -25.48
C GLY A 337 -6.20 -11.18 -25.53
N ILE A 338 -6.38 -10.20 -24.65
CA ILE A 338 -5.50 -9.04 -24.51
C ILE A 338 -4.74 -9.17 -23.18
N ASP A 339 -3.43 -9.00 -23.21
CA ASP A 339 -2.59 -9.04 -22.02
C ASP A 339 -3.04 -7.98 -20.99
N ILE A 340 -3.14 -8.39 -19.73
CA ILE A 340 -3.60 -7.56 -18.61
C ILE A 340 -2.79 -6.27 -18.41
N SER A 341 -1.55 -6.21 -18.89
CA SER A 341 -0.69 -5.02 -18.87
C SER A 341 -1.15 -3.89 -19.79
N TYR A 342 -2.12 -4.12 -20.67
CA TYR A 342 -2.74 -3.05 -21.47
C TYR A 342 -3.98 -2.44 -20.81
N PHE A 343 -4.42 -2.98 -19.68
CA PHE A 343 -5.60 -2.47 -18.97
C PHE A 343 -5.19 -1.45 -17.91
N PRO A 344 -5.79 -0.23 -17.90
CA PRO A 344 -5.42 0.80 -16.92
C PRO A 344 -5.76 0.38 -15.49
N GLN A 345 -6.74 -0.50 -15.29
CA GLN A 345 -7.14 -0.96 -13.95
C GLN A 345 -6.04 -1.77 -13.25
N THR A 346 -5.22 -2.51 -14.01
CA THR A 346 -4.06 -3.26 -13.49
C THR A 346 -3.08 -2.37 -12.75
N TYR A 347 -3.06 -1.08 -13.08
CA TYR A 347 -2.15 -0.07 -12.53
C TYR A 347 -2.76 0.76 -11.40
N PHE A 348 -4.02 0.54 -11.01
CA PHE A 348 -4.62 1.26 -9.86
C PHE A 348 -3.92 0.94 -8.54
N ASP A 349 -3.42 -0.28 -8.38
CA ASP A 349 -2.54 -0.70 -7.29
C ASP A 349 -1.06 -0.36 -7.63
N PHE A 350 -0.76 0.89 -8.03
CA PHE A 350 0.55 1.28 -8.57
C PHE A 350 1.73 1.01 -7.63
N GLY A 351 1.51 1.05 -6.31
CA GLY A 351 2.55 0.71 -5.35
C GLY A 351 3.02 -0.74 -5.44
N LYS A 352 2.11 -1.68 -5.72
CA LYS A 352 2.44 -3.10 -5.99
C LYS A 352 3.09 -3.31 -7.35
N VAL A 353 2.74 -2.47 -8.32
CA VAL A 353 3.38 -2.47 -9.64
C VAL A 353 4.84 -2.04 -9.50
N MET A 354 5.10 -1.02 -8.68
CA MET A 354 6.45 -0.51 -8.44
C MET A 354 7.32 -1.49 -7.67
N THR A 355 6.80 -2.10 -6.61
CA THR A 355 7.54 -3.13 -5.84
C THR A 355 7.72 -4.44 -6.58
N GLY A 356 7.05 -4.63 -7.73
CA GLY A 356 7.05 -5.89 -8.46
C GLY A 356 6.17 -6.97 -7.85
N GLU A 357 5.51 -6.69 -6.72
CA GLU A 357 4.54 -7.61 -6.09
C GLU A 357 3.40 -7.96 -7.06
N LYS A 358 2.98 -7.02 -7.92
CA LYS A 358 1.94 -7.27 -8.92
C LYS A 358 2.38 -8.31 -9.95
N ASN A 359 3.63 -8.25 -10.40
CA ASN A 359 4.23 -9.21 -11.34
C ASN A 359 4.35 -10.60 -10.71
N TYR A 360 4.73 -10.65 -9.43
CA TYR A 360 4.74 -11.90 -8.65
C TYR A 360 3.34 -12.52 -8.58
N LEU A 361 2.33 -11.74 -8.19
CA LEU A 361 0.96 -12.22 -8.02
C LEU A 361 0.31 -12.68 -9.33
N LEU A 362 0.59 -12.00 -10.44
CA LEU A 362 0.04 -12.32 -11.77
C LEU A 362 0.91 -13.29 -12.58
N ASN A 363 2.07 -13.66 -12.04
CA ASN A 363 3.05 -14.53 -12.69
C ASN A 363 3.41 -14.06 -14.11
N THR A 364 3.75 -12.77 -14.24
CA THR A 364 4.09 -12.10 -15.51
C THR A 364 5.19 -11.06 -15.31
N SER A 365 5.97 -10.76 -16.35
CA SER A 365 6.96 -9.68 -16.41
C SER A 365 6.44 -8.41 -17.10
N THR A 366 5.23 -8.44 -17.66
CA THR A 366 4.74 -7.39 -18.56
C THR A 366 4.23 -6.14 -17.84
N VAL A 367 3.92 -6.23 -16.54
CA VAL A 367 3.37 -5.12 -15.74
C VAL A 367 4.51 -4.31 -15.13
N THR A 368 5.00 -3.32 -15.88
CA THR A 368 6.06 -2.40 -15.43
C THR A 368 5.53 -0.99 -15.15
N ALA A 369 6.21 -0.24 -14.28
CA ALA A 369 5.85 1.15 -13.99
C ALA A 369 5.89 2.05 -15.24
N GLY A 370 6.88 1.86 -16.12
CA GLY A 370 6.99 2.61 -17.37
C GLY A 370 5.83 2.33 -18.34
N ARG A 371 5.41 1.07 -18.48
CA ARG A 371 4.21 0.75 -19.28
C ARG A 371 2.95 1.31 -18.63
N GLY A 372 2.84 1.21 -17.30
CA GLY A 372 1.69 1.68 -16.55
C GLY A 372 1.38 3.16 -16.77
N ILE A 373 2.38 4.03 -16.69
CA ILE A 373 2.13 5.47 -16.89
C ILE A 373 1.64 5.76 -18.31
N VAL A 374 2.18 5.08 -19.32
CA VAL A 374 1.75 5.22 -20.72
C VAL A 374 0.30 4.76 -20.89
N VAL A 375 -0.04 3.57 -20.39
CA VAL A 375 -1.40 3.01 -20.49
C VAL A 375 -2.43 3.92 -19.81
N VAL A 376 -2.10 4.44 -18.62
CA VAL A 376 -3.01 5.34 -17.90
C VAL A 376 -3.13 6.69 -18.63
N LEU A 377 -2.06 7.24 -19.19
CA LEU A 377 -2.12 8.47 -19.99
C LEU A 377 -2.97 8.30 -21.26
N VAL A 378 -2.86 7.16 -21.94
CA VAL A 378 -3.74 6.84 -23.08
C VAL A 378 -5.19 6.76 -22.62
N ALA A 379 -5.47 6.11 -21.48
CA ALA A 379 -6.82 6.05 -20.91
C ALA A 379 -7.37 7.46 -20.55
N VAL A 380 -6.51 8.36 -20.06
CA VAL A 380 -6.84 9.77 -19.83
C VAL A 380 -7.23 10.46 -21.14
N VAL A 381 -6.46 10.29 -22.21
CA VAL A 381 -6.77 10.87 -23.53
C VAL A 381 -8.12 10.34 -24.05
N CYS A 382 -8.35 9.03 -23.96
CA CYS A 382 -9.65 8.44 -24.32
C CYS A 382 -10.81 9.04 -23.52
N LEU A 383 -10.62 9.22 -22.21
CA LEU A 383 -11.62 9.84 -21.33
C LEU A 383 -11.90 11.31 -21.70
N GLU A 384 -10.86 12.10 -22.01
CA GLU A 384 -11.05 13.48 -22.45
C GLU A 384 -11.81 13.57 -23.78
N LEU A 385 -11.56 12.65 -24.72
CA LEU A 385 -12.33 12.57 -25.97
C LEU A 385 -13.80 12.23 -25.71
N LEU A 386 -14.08 11.27 -24.83
CA LEU A 386 -15.45 10.92 -24.42
C LEU A 386 -16.15 12.10 -23.73
N LEU A 387 -15.45 12.81 -22.86
CA LEU A 387 -15.94 14.02 -22.21
C LEU A 387 -16.24 15.14 -23.20
N ALA A 388 -15.35 15.39 -24.16
CA ALA A 388 -15.56 16.39 -25.20
C ALA A 388 -16.78 16.07 -26.07
N LEU A 389 -16.95 14.79 -26.42
CA LEU A 389 -18.11 14.31 -27.17
C LEU A 389 -19.40 14.43 -26.36
N ALA A 390 -19.40 13.98 -25.10
CA ALA A 390 -20.55 14.10 -24.19
C ALA A 390 -20.95 15.56 -23.95
N ALA A 391 -19.98 16.46 -23.77
CA ALA A 391 -20.22 17.89 -23.58
C ALA A 391 -20.74 18.60 -24.84
N ARG A 392 -20.43 18.08 -26.04
CA ARG A 392 -21.02 18.56 -27.31
C ARG A 392 -22.46 18.07 -27.48
N LEU A 393 -22.73 16.79 -27.18
CA LEU A 393 -24.06 16.20 -27.32
C LEU A 393 -25.06 16.75 -26.29
N ARG A 394 -24.62 16.96 -25.05
CA ARG A 394 -25.45 17.55 -23.99
C ARG A 394 -25.05 19.00 -23.77
N THR A 395 -25.72 19.89 -24.50
CA THR A 395 -25.59 21.33 -24.28
C THR A 395 -26.09 21.69 -22.88
N ARG A 396 -25.49 22.72 -22.27
CA ARG A 396 -25.85 23.20 -20.92
C ARG A 396 -27.35 23.43 -20.74
N GLN A 397 -28.03 23.90 -21.78
CA GLN A 397 -29.48 24.15 -21.78
C GLN A 397 -30.33 22.88 -21.81
N THR A 398 -29.88 21.81 -22.47
CA THR A 398 -30.60 20.52 -22.51
C THR A 398 -30.33 19.66 -21.28
N PHE A 399 -29.18 19.87 -20.62
CA PHE A 399 -28.82 19.09 -19.45
C PHE A 399 -29.39 19.65 -18.14
N ILE A 400 -29.38 20.97 -18.03
CA ILE A 400 -30.00 21.71 -16.93
C ILE A 400 -31.52 21.84 -17.18
N GLY A 401 -31.91 22.05 -18.44
CA GLY A 401 -33.28 22.01 -18.99
C GLY A 401 -34.11 20.84 -18.50
#